data_AF-A0A960H5R6-F1
#
_entry.id   AF-A0A960H5R6-F1
#
_cell.length_a   1.000
_cell.length_b   1.000
_cell.length_c   1.000
_cell.angle_alpha   90.00
_cell.angle_beta   90.00
_cell.angle_gamma   90.00
#
_symmetry.space_group_name_H-M   'P 1'
#
loop_
_entity.id
_entity.type
_entity.pdbx_description
1 polymer ?
#
loop_
_entity_poly.entity_id
_entity_poly.type
_entity_poly.pdbx_seq_one_letter_code
_entity_poly.pdbx_strand_id
1 'polypeptide(L)'
;MTQTLEANARDAARDVAITRRLATVAGLIGFVLSVLTPLLPVVQTTATLNWPQNGRLGNVTAPLISEAPVSLTATVPCEVIRSMPPKGGLVLGLAPAKGKQASLNSMFVNVTSQRVDITDRNVVIASVPRARVVGSASAPGCSRIEISSTTAGTFATFVGLTDPATGKEQRGGFPDPNLRPAIVGVFTDLTGPAPPGLTFSATIDTRFSTKPTALKLAAMLLAIAATAVALAGLWRLDRLDGRRMHSLIPQRWRTFTAVDFTVVSAFLV
;
A
#
# COMPACT_ATOMS: atom_id res chain seq x y z
N MET A 1 -58.93 32.49 -29.93
CA MET A 1 -58.80 31.09 -29.48
C MET A 1 -57.71 30.33 -30.26
N THR A 2 -57.57 30.53 -31.57
CA THR A 2 -56.51 29.94 -32.42
C THR A 2 -55.11 30.46 -32.12
N GLN A 3 -54.92 31.78 -31.97
CA GLN A 3 -53.59 32.36 -31.62
C GLN A 3 -53.05 31.87 -30.26
N THR A 4 -53.92 31.68 -29.27
CA THR A 4 -53.56 31.16 -27.95
C THR A 4 -53.15 29.68 -27.97
N LEU A 5 -53.77 28.88 -28.85
CA LEU A 5 -53.40 27.47 -29.03
C LEU A 5 -52.07 27.32 -29.77
N GLU A 6 -51.82 28.15 -30.79
CA GLU A 6 -50.54 28.18 -31.49
C GLU A 6 -49.38 28.65 -30.58
N ALA A 7 -49.62 29.64 -29.73
CA ALA A 7 -48.64 30.09 -28.74
C ALA A 7 -48.28 28.96 -27.75
N ASN A 8 -49.29 28.28 -27.18
CA ASN A 8 -49.08 27.17 -26.27
C ASN A 8 -48.36 25.97 -26.91
N ALA A 9 -48.64 25.66 -28.18
CA ALA A 9 -47.96 24.59 -28.91
C ALA A 9 -46.48 24.94 -29.19
N ARG A 10 -46.17 26.21 -29.48
CA ARG A 10 -44.79 26.70 -29.66
C ARG A 10 -44.01 26.66 -28.35
N ASP A 11 -44.63 27.04 -27.23
CA ASP A 11 -44.01 26.97 -25.91
C ASP A 11 -43.72 25.52 -25.49
N ALA A 12 -44.68 24.61 -25.70
CA ALA A 12 -44.47 23.18 -25.43
C ALA A 12 -43.34 22.58 -26.30
N ALA A 13 -43.29 22.89 -27.59
CA ALA A 13 -42.21 22.43 -28.48
C ALA A 13 -40.84 22.98 -28.05
N ARG A 14 -40.79 24.23 -27.58
CA ARG A 14 -39.57 24.85 -27.04
C ARG A 14 -39.10 24.17 -25.77
N ASP A 15 -40.01 23.86 -24.83
CA ASP A 15 -39.68 23.18 -23.58
C ASP A 15 -39.15 21.75 -23.80
N VAL A 16 -39.71 21.02 -24.77
CA VAL A 16 -39.18 19.71 -25.20
C VAL A 16 -37.78 19.85 -25.77
N ALA A 17 -37.54 20.84 -26.63
CA ALA A 17 -36.22 21.08 -27.21
C ALA A 17 -35.17 21.43 -26.14
N ILE A 18 -35.53 22.26 -25.16
CA ILE A 18 -34.67 22.61 -24.01
C ILE A 18 -34.37 21.37 -23.17
N THR A 19 -35.40 20.61 -22.80
CA THR A 19 -35.26 19.39 -21.98
C THR A 19 -34.36 18.37 -22.66
N ARG A 20 -34.53 18.16 -23.98
CA ARG A 20 -33.67 17.27 -24.77
C ARG A 20 -32.22 17.71 -24.76
N ARG A 21 -31.94 18.99 -25.05
CA ARG A 21 -30.56 19.53 -25.03
C ARG A 21 -29.92 19.39 -23.65
N LEU A 22 -30.66 19.74 -22.59
CA LEU A 22 -30.18 19.64 -21.22
C LEU A 22 -29.88 18.19 -20.83
N ALA A 23 -30.76 17.24 -21.16
CA ALA A 23 -30.54 15.82 -20.90
C ALA A 23 -29.32 15.28 -21.63
N THR A 24 -29.13 15.63 -22.92
CA THR A 24 -27.95 15.21 -23.69
C THR A 24 -26.67 15.79 -23.13
N VAL A 25 -26.61 17.09 -22.84
CA VAL A 25 -25.41 17.74 -22.30
C VAL A 25 -25.07 17.20 -20.91
N ALA A 26 -26.05 17.09 -20.01
CA ALA A 26 -25.85 16.53 -18.68
C ALA A 26 -25.40 15.06 -18.74
N GLY A 27 -25.99 14.26 -19.63
CA GLY A 27 -25.60 12.86 -19.83
C GLY A 27 -24.17 12.71 -20.32
N LEU A 28 -23.75 13.54 -21.29
CA LEU A 28 -22.38 13.55 -21.80
C LEU A 28 -21.37 14.00 -20.72
N ILE A 29 -21.69 15.04 -19.94
CA ILE A 29 -20.86 15.47 -18.82
C ILE A 29 -20.73 14.35 -17.78
N GLY A 30 -21.85 13.72 -17.39
CA GLY A 30 -21.88 12.61 -16.45
C GLY A 30 -21.05 11.42 -16.92
N PHE A 31 -21.17 11.06 -18.21
CA PHE A 31 -20.38 10.01 -18.85
C PHE A 31 -18.88 10.32 -18.80
N VAL A 32 -18.46 11.49 -19.28
CA VAL A 32 -17.04 11.87 -19.35
C VAL A 32 -16.43 11.92 -17.95
N LEU A 33 -17.09 12.57 -16.98
CA LEU A 33 -16.57 12.65 -15.61
C LEU A 33 -16.48 11.27 -14.94
N SER A 34 -17.44 10.37 -15.20
CA SER A 34 -17.41 9.01 -14.68
C SER A 34 -16.24 8.20 -15.26
N VAL A 35 -16.01 8.29 -16.57
CA VAL A 35 -14.89 7.61 -17.25
C VAL A 35 -13.54 8.16 -16.78
N LEU A 36 -13.44 9.46 -16.51
CA LEU A 36 -12.21 10.07 -16.02
C LEU A 36 -11.93 9.78 -14.53
N THR A 37 -12.97 9.47 -13.74
CA THR A 37 -12.84 9.30 -12.29
C THR A 37 -11.73 8.33 -11.86
N PRO A 38 -11.54 7.13 -12.45
CA PRO A 38 -10.45 6.22 -12.09
C PRO A 38 -9.05 6.80 -12.31
N LEU A 39 -8.89 7.67 -13.32
CA LEU A 39 -7.61 8.28 -13.71
C LEU A 39 -7.27 9.54 -12.89
N LEU A 40 -8.26 10.13 -12.21
CA LEU A 40 -8.06 11.33 -11.40
C LEU A 40 -7.20 11.04 -10.15
N PRO A 41 -6.36 12.01 -9.74
CA PRO A 41 -5.36 11.81 -8.70
C PRO A 41 -5.98 11.58 -7.32
N VAL A 42 -5.25 10.83 -6.52
CA VAL A 42 -5.54 10.54 -5.11
C VAL A 42 -4.37 11.00 -4.24
N VAL A 43 -4.64 11.24 -2.96
CA VAL A 43 -3.60 11.51 -1.95
C VAL A 43 -3.37 10.22 -1.17
N GLN A 44 -2.18 9.65 -1.29
CA GLN A 44 -1.76 8.48 -0.50
C GLN A 44 -1.15 8.93 0.83
N THR A 45 -1.53 8.27 1.93
CA THR A 45 -0.85 8.44 3.22
C THR A 45 0.33 7.48 3.28
N THR A 46 1.56 7.99 3.23
CA THR A 46 2.78 7.19 3.30
C THR A 46 3.20 6.94 4.75
N ALA A 47 3.77 5.77 5.00
CA ALA A 47 4.26 5.39 6.33
C ALA A 47 5.66 4.78 6.22
N THR A 48 6.54 5.17 7.15
CA THR A 48 7.90 4.62 7.27
C THR A 48 8.12 4.09 8.67
N LEU A 49 8.75 2.93 8.76
CA LEU A 49 9.20 2.34 10.01
C LEU A 49 10.68 2.67 10.21
N ASN A 50 10.98 3.48 11.23
CA ASN A 50 12.34 3.84 11.60
C ASN A 50 12.73 3.19 12.92
N TRP A 51 13.95 2.68 12.97
CA TRP A 51 14.59 2.15 14.17
C TRP A 51 16.10 2.50 14.14
N PRO A 52 16.76 2.75 15.28
CA PRO A 52 16.25 2.77 16.67
C PRO A 52 15.30 3.93 16.98
N GLN A 53 14.51 3.81 18.06
CA GLN A 53 13.58 4.84 18.53
C GLN A 53 14.04 5.42 19.88
N ASN A 54 13.81 6.71 20.11
CA ASN A 54 14.15 7.41 21.37
C ASN A 54 15.63 7.26 21.79
N GLY A 55 16.54 7.10 20.82
CA GLY A 55 17.97 6.91 21.08
C GLY A 55 18.31 5.64 21.88
N ARG A 56 17.43 4.63 21.89
CA ARG A 56 17.63 3.38 22.64
C ARG A 56 17.49 2.15 21.75
N LEU A 57 18.30 1.15 22.05
CA LEU A 57 18.18 -0.19 21.49
C LEU A 57 17.05 -0.91 22.20
N GLY A 58 16.03 -1.27 21.43
CA GLY A 58 14.85 -1.96 21.92
C GLY A 58 14.07 -2.56 20.78
N ASN A 59 13.29 -3.59 21.09
CA ASN A 59 12.45 -4.26 20.13
C ASN A 59 11.20 -3.41 19.84
N VAL A 60 10.83 -3.33 18.56
CA VAL A 60 9.60 -2.66 18.11
C VAL A 60 8.79 -3.66 17.30
N THR A 61 7.51 -3.81 17.65
CA THR A 61 6.57 -4.63 16.88
C THR A 61 5.87 -3.77 15.84
N ALA A 62 5.89 -4.21 14.59
CA ALA A 62 5.24 -3.54 13.48
C ALA A 62 4.83 -4.58 12.42
N PRO A 63 3.78 -5.39 12.70
CA PRO A 63 3.32 -6.42 11.79
C PRO A 63 2.72 -5.80 10.52
N LEU A 64 3.39 -5.97 9.38
CA LEU A 64 2.88 -5.53 8.09
C LEU A 64 1.85 -6.51 7.55
N ILE A 65 0.66 -6.01 7.22
CA ILE A 65 -0.39 -6.82 6.57
C ILE A 65 0.02 -7.28 5.16
N SER A 66 0.82 -6.49 4.45
CA SER A 66 1.38 -6.84 3.13
C SER A 66 2.63 -7.70 3.23
N GLU A 67 3.04 -8.08 4.45
CA GLU A 67 4.27 -8.80 4.83
C GLU A 67 5.56 -8.07 4.46
N ALA A 68 5.75 -7.68 3.19
CA ALA A 68 6.95 -7.02 2.68
C ALA A 68 6.81 -5.49 2.54
N PRO A 69 7.90 -4.72 2.70
CA PRO A 69 7.92 -3.29 2.42
C PRO A 69 8.04 -2.99 0.92
N VAL A 70 7.80 -1.74 0.53
CA VAL A 70 8.16 -1.23 -0.80
C VAL A 70 9.67 -1.22 -0.96
N SER A 71 10.38 -0.70 0.05
CA SER A 71 11.83 -0.64 0.12
C SER A 71 12.30 -0.67 1.57
N LEU A 72 13.52 -1.15 1.78
CA LEU A 72 14.16 -1.19 3.08
C LEU A 72 15.63 -0.84 2.95
N THR A 73 16.14 -0.07 3.91
CA THR A 73 17.55 0.21 4.11
C THR A 73 17.92 0.01 5.56
N ALA A 74 19.12 -0.51 5.80
CA ALA A 74 19.69 -0.58 7.14
C ALA A 74 21.18 -0.25 7.08
N THR A 75 21.65 0.51 8.06
CA THR A 75 23.07 0.81 8.25
C THR A 75 23.46 0.36 9.64
N VAL A 76 24.44 -0.53 9.73
CA VAL A 76 24.96 -1.06 11.00
C VAL A 76 26.44 -0.69 11.12
N PRO A 77 26.82 0.25 12.01
CA PRO A 77 28.21 0.54 12.28
C PRO A 77 28.94 -0.72 12.74
N CYS A 78 30.11 -1.00 12.15
CA CYS A 78 30.85 -2.21 12.50
C CYS A 78 31.43 -2.16 13.93
N GLU A 79 31.41 -1.00 14.58
CA GLU A 79 31.66 -0.83 16.02
C GLU A 79 30.69 -1.64 16.89
N VAL A 80 29.42 -1.75 16.48
CA VAL A 80 28.43 -2.59 17.16
C VAL A 80 28.97 -4.02 17.30
N ILE A 81 29.54 -4.56 16.23
CA ILE A 81 30.06 -5.93 16.16
C ILE A 81 31.31 -6.10 17.04
N ARG A 82 32.14 -5.06 17.17
CA ARG A 82 33.31 -5.04 18.06
C ARG A 82 32.91 -5.09 19.53
N SER A 83 31.84 -4.38 19.90
CA SER A 83 31.33 -4.31 21.27
C SER A 83 30.55 -5.55 21.72
N MET A 84 30.18 -6.45 20.79
CA MET A 84 29.41 -7.64 21.12
C MET A 84 30.21 -8.70 21.88
N PRO A 85 29.57 -9.49 22.76
CA PRO A 85 30.22 -10.62 23.42
C PRO A 85 30.85 -11.63 22.44
N PRO A 86 31.80 -12.47 22.88
CA PRO A 86 32.43 -13.48 22.03
C PRO A 86 31.43 -14.46 21.39
N LYS A 87 30.35 -14.79 22.10
CA LYS A 87 29.27 -15.65 21.58
C LYS A 87 28.50 -15.00 20.40
N GLY A 88 28.48 -13.67 20.34
CA GLY A 88 27.67 -12.91 19.38
C GLY A 88 26.18 -12.89 19.77
N GLY A 89 25.31 -12.65 18.78
CA GLY A 89 23.87 -12.48 18.96
C GLY A 89 23.20 -11.88 17.72
N LEU A 90 21.93 -11.54 17.85
CA LEU A 90 21.14 -10.84 16.82
C LEU A 90 21.39 -9.33 16.89
N VAL A 91 21.96 -8.76 15.83
CA VAL A 91 22.11 -7.30 15.72
C VAL A 91 20.80 -6.66 15.28
N LEU A 92 20.19 -7.23 14.24
CA LEU A 92 18.93 -6.76 13.66
C LEU A 92 18.20 -7.95 13.04
N GLY A 93 16.94 -8.16 13.39
CA GLY A 93 16.05 -9.14 12.76
C GLY A 93 14.68 -8.53 12.50
N LEU A 94 14.07 -8.86 11.36
CA LEU A 94 12.73 -8.34 11.00
C LEU A 94 11.59 -9.23 11.52
N ALA A 95 11.96 -10.30 12.22
CA ALA A 95 11.10 -11.17 12.99
C ALA A 95 11.84 -11.66 14.25
N PRO A 96 11.13 -12.17 15.27
CA PRO A 96 11.78 -12.83 16.39
C PRO A 96 12.57 -14.05 15.93
N ALA A 97 13.84 -14.19 16.34
CA ALA A 97 14.71 -15.28 15.89
C ALA A 97 14.17 -16.69 16.21
N LYS A 98 13.37 -16.83 17.28
CA LYS A 98 12.71 -18.08 17.67
C LYS A 98 11.31 -18.26 17.06
N GLY A 99 10.89 -17.36 16.17
CA GLY A 99 9.61 -17.45 15.49
C GLY A 99 9.54 -18.67 14.58
N LYS A 100 8.34 -19.22 14.39
CA LYS A 100 8.11 -20.32 13.46
C LYS A 100 8.52 -19.88 12.04
N GLN A 101 9.42 -20.62 11.40
CA GLN A 101 9.90 -20.35 10.05
C GLN A 101 10.46 -18.91 9.86
N ALA A 102 10.97 -18.30 10.92
CA ALA A 102 11.43 -16.91 10.88
C ALA A 102 12.54 -16.73 9.83
N SER A 103 13.55 -17.61 9.81
CA SER A 103 14.64 -17.60 8.83
C SER A 103 14.18 -17.80 7.38
N LEU A 104 13.06 -18.49 7.14
CA LEU A 104 12.51 -18.73 5.80
C LEU A 104 11.78 -17.51 5.22
N ASN A 105 11.34 -16.57 6.08
CA ASN A 105 10.45 -15.48 5.67
C ASN A 105 11.04 -14.08 5.87
N SER A 106 12.04 -13.94 6.74
CA SER A 106 12.52 -12.63 7.20
C SER A 106 14.04 -12.50 7.06
N MET A 107 14.51 -11.25 7.17
CA MET A 107 15.94 -10.92 7.20
C MET A 107 16.50 -10.91 8.62
N PHE A 108 17.75 -11.35 8.76
CA PHE A 108 18.52 -11.34 10.00
C PHE A 108 19.97 -10.96 9.74
N VAL A 109 20.51 -10.11 10.61
CA VAL A 109 21.92 -9.79 10.75
C VAL A 109 22.41 -10.46 12.04
N ASN A 110 23.03 -11.62 11.89
CA ASN A 110 23.50 -12.45 12.99
C ASN A 110 25.02 -12.37 13.10
N VAL A 111 25.51 -12.29 14.34
CA VAL A 111 26.94 -12.36 14.64
C VAL A 111 27.16 -13.62 15.46
N THR A 112 28.10 -14.45 15.03
CA THR A 112 28.57 -15.62 15.78
C THR A 112 29.98 -15.37 16.31
N SER A 113 30.62 -16.38 16.89
CA SER A 113 32.04 -16.28 17.25
C SER A 113 32.96 -16.16 16.04
N GLN A 114 32.54 -16.66 14.87
CA GLN A 114 33.39 -16.78 13.69
C GLN A 114 32.95 -15.90 12.51
N ARG A 115 31.65 -15.60 12.38
CA ARG A 115 31.07 -14.98 11.18
C ARG A 115 30.09 -13.87 11.54
N VAL A 116 29.93 -12.94 10.60
CA VAL A 116 28.82 -12.00 10.52
C VAL A 116 28.03 -12.38 9.28
N ASP A 117 26.79 -12.84 9.50
CA ASP A 117 25.93 -13.40 8.46
C ASP A 117 24.70 -12.52 8.30
N ILE A 118 24.43 -12.14 7.06
CA ILE A 118 23.22 -11.44 6.65
C ILE A 118 22.43 -12.42 5.81
N THR A 119 21.29 -12.83 6.34
CA THR A 119 20.40 -13.81 5.73
C THR A 119 19.05 -13.19 5.45
N ASP A 120 18.44 -13.56 4.34
CA ASP A 120 17.10 -13.13 3.96
C ASP A 120 16.38 -14.30 3.29
N ARG A 121 15.20 -14.66 3.80
CA ARG A 121 14.40 -15.80 3.30
C ARG A 121 15.20 -17.09 3.06
N ASN A 122 16.03 -17.46 4.04
CA ASN A 122 16.91 -18.65 4.03
C ASN A 122 18.02 -18.63 2.97
N VAL A 123 18.30 -17.45 2.41
CA VAL A 123 19.41 -17.20 1.51
C VAL A 123 20.47 -16.37 2.24
N VAL A 124 21.74 -16.74 2.11
CA VAL A 124 22.86 -15.95 2.65
C VAL A 124 23.16 -14.82 1.67
N ILE A 125 22.75 -13.60 2.01
CA ILE A 125 23.02 -12.38 1.22
C ILE A 125 24.50 -12.04 1.25
N ALA A 126 25.09 -12.10 2.44
CA ALA A 126 26.52 -11.89 2.63
C ALA A 126 26.99 -12.57 3.93
N SER A 127 28.22 -13.09 3.91
CA SER A 127 28.85 -13.72 5.06
C SER A 127 30.33 -13.36 5.10
N VAL A 128 30.80 -12.80 6.22
CA VAL A 128 32.19 -12.33 6.38
C VAL A 128 32.76 -12.86 7.70
N PRO A 129 34.05 -13.28 7.77
CA PRO A 129 34.68 -13.62 9.04
C PRO A 129 34.60 -12.46 10.04
N ARG A 130 34.16 -12.73 11.28
CA ARG A 130 34.05 -11.72 12.33
C ARG A 130 35.38 -11.03 12.61
N ALA A 131 36.49 -11.78 12.55
CA ALA A 131 37.84 -11.22 12.70
C ALA A 131 38.16 -10.16 11.63
N ARG A 132 37.70 -10.33 10.38
CA ARG A 132 37.88 -9.32 9.32
C ARG A 132 37.00 -8.09 9.54
N VAL A 133 35.78 -8.29 10.04
CA VAL A 133 34.85 -7.19 10.34
C VAL A 133 35.39 -6.33 11.48
N VAL A 134 35.91 -6.95 12.53
CA VAL A 134 36.51 -6.25 13.68
C VAL A 134 37.82 -5.57 13.25
N GLY A 135 38.65 -6.26 12.46
CA GLY A 135 39.98 -5.81 12.05
C GLY A 135 41.08 -6.15 13.06
N SER A 136 42.29 -5.78 12.73
CA SER A 136 43.48 -5.87 13.59
C SER A 136 44.37 -4.63 13.42
N ALA A 137 45.44 -4.52 14.19
CA ALA A 137 46.40 -3.42 14.05
C ALA A 137 47.03 -3.34 12.64
N SER A 138 47.14 -4.48 11.95
CA SER A 138 47.77 -4.58 10.63
C SER A 138 46.77 -4.49 9.47
N ALA A 139 45.46 -4.59 9.75
CA ALA A 139 44.42 -4.56 8.73
C ALA A 139 43.14 -3.93 9.30
N PRO A 140 42.73 -2.73 8.83
CA PRO A 140 41.52 -2.10 9.32
C PRO A 140 40.30 -2.96 9.04
N GLY A 141 39.39 -3.00 10.01
CA GLY A 141 38.12 -3.71 9.86
C GLY A 141 37.12 -2.95 9.00
N CYS A 142 35.89 -3.45 8.97
CA CYS A 142 34.77 -2.75 8.35
C CYS A 142 34.45 -1.44 9.08
N SER A 143 33.98 -0.44 8.33
CA SER A 143 33.44 0.81 8.87
C SER A 143 31.95 0.68 9.23
N ARG A 144 31.13 0.24 8.28
CA ARG A 144 29.68 -0.01 8.44
C ARG A 144 29.20 -1.06 7.44
N ILE A 145 28.10 -1.71 7.79
CA ILE A 145 27.35 -2.60 6.91
C ILE A 145 26.18 -1.80 6.35
N GLU A 146 26.06 -1.75 5.03
CA GLU A 146 24.91 -1.16 4.33
C GLU A 146 24.08 -2.28 3.73
N ILE A 147 22.79 -2.32 4.06
CA ILE A 147 21.83 -3.30 3.56
C ILE A 147 20.75 -2.53 2.80
N SER A 148 20.41 -2.99 1.61
CA SER A 148 19.29 -2.47 0.84
C SER A 148 18.46 -3.61 0.28
N SER A 149 17.14 -3.48 0.36
CA SER A 149 16.19 -4.41 -0.26
C SER A 149 15.12 -3.59 -0.98
N THR A 150 15.12 -3.66 -2.31
CA THR A 150 14.25 -2.87 -3.19
C THR A 150 13.77 -3.74 -4.36
N THR A 151 13.10 -3.14 -5.34
CA THR A 151 12.78 -3.80 -6.61
C THR A 151 14.01 -4.19 -7.43
N ALA A 152 15.20 -3.66 -7.12
CA ALA A 152 16.45 -4.09 -7.74
C ALA A 152 17.03 -5.38 -7.14
N GLY A 153 16.50 -5.84 -5.99
CA GLY A 153 17.01 -6.98 -5.23
C GLY A 153 17.43 -6.63 -3.80
N THR A 154 17.96 -7.63 -3.10
CA THR A 154 18.52 -7.50 -1.75
C THR A 154 20.05 -7.59 -1.81
N PHE A 155 20.72 -6.56 -1.31
CA PHE A 155 22.18 -6.46 -1.28
C PHE A 155 22.68 -6.06 0.10
N ALA A 156 23.88 -6.52 0.44
CA ALA A 156 24.61 -6.10 1.61
C ALA A 156 26.08 -5.82 1.29
N THR A 157 26.59 -4.72 1.81
CA THR A 157 27.94 -4.23 1.58
C THR A 157 28.64 -4.01 2.92
N PHE A 158 29.83 -4.58 3.09
CA PHE A 158 30.70 -4.34 4.23
C PHE A 158 31.72 -3.26 3.87
N VAL A 159 31.35 -1.99 4.07
CA VAL A 159 32.13 -0.83 3.61
C VAL A 159 33.49 -0.79 4.29
N GLY A 160 34.55 -0.67 3.49
CA GLY A 160 35.94 -0.69 3.93
C GLY A 160 36.61 -2.07 3.86
N LEU A 161 35.84 -3.14 3.60
CA LEU A 161 36.40 -4.44 3.27
C LEU A 161 36.37 -4.67 1.75
N THR A 162 37.38 -5.38 1.27
CA THR A 162 37.44 -5.89 -0.11
C THR A 162 37.27 -7.40 -0.12
N ASP A 163 36.68 -7.92 -1.19
CA ASP A 163 36.59 -9.35 -1.43
C ASP A 163 37.99 -9.90 -1.80
N PRO A 164 38.53 -10.90 -1.10
CA PRO A 164 39.87 -11.41 -1.35
C PRO A 164 40.05 -12.07 -2.73
N ALA A 165 38.97 -12.58 -3.33
CA ALA A 165 39.01 -13.25 -4.62
C ALA A 165 38.94 -12.26 -5.78
N THR A 166 38.16 -11.18 -5.64
CA THR A 166 37.93 -10.22 -6.73
C THR A 166 38.64 -8.88 -6.57
N GLY A 167 39.12 -8.55 -5.37
CA GLY A 167 39.71 -7.25 -5.04
C GLY A 167 38.70 -6.08 -5.02
N LYS A 168 37.42 -6.33 -5.33
CA LYS A 168 36.35 -5.32 -5.31
C LYS A 168 35.82 -5.13 -3.89
N GLU A 169 34.94 -4.15 -3.72
CA GLU A 169 34.22 -3.94 -2.46
C GLU A 169 33.52 -5.24 -2.00
N GLN A 170 33.58 -5.54 -0.70
CA GLN A 170 32.92 -6.71 -0.12
C GLN A 170 31.39 -6.52 -0.13
N ARG A 171 30.79 -6.80 -1.28
CA ARG A 171 29.36 -6.70 -1.54
C ARG A 171 28.80 -8.05 -1.98
N GLY A 172 27.69 -8.45 -1.37
CA GLY A 172 26.92 -9.64 -1.72
C GLY A 172 25.46 -9.31 -1.95
N GLY A 173 24.72 -10.27 -2.52
CA GLY A 173 23.28 -10.17 -2.72
C GLY A 173 22.80 -10.72 -4.05
N PHE A 174 21.49 -10.60 -4.26
CA PHE A 174 20.80 -11.18 -5.40
C PHE A 174 19.88 -10.14 -6.04
N PRO A 175 19.90 -9.98 -7.37
CA PRO A 175 19.01 -9.07 -8.09
C PRO A 175 17.61 -9.66 -8.24
N ASP A 176 16.99 -10.10 -7.14
CA ASP A 176 15.64 -10.68 -7.12
C ASP A 176 14.67 -9.77 -6.34
N PRO A 177 13.70 -9.10 -7.01
CA PRO A 177 12.71 -8.24 -6.35
C PRO A 177 11.79 -8.98 -5.37
N ASN A 178 11.69 -10.30 -5.47
CA ASN A 178 10.87 -11.14 -4.60
C ASN A 178 11.59 -11.55 -3.33
N LEU A 179 12.88 -11.24 -3.20
CA LEU A 179 13.64 -11.56 -1.99
C LEU A 179 13.35 -10.60 -0.83
N ARG A 180 12.56 -9.53 -1.04
CA ARG A 180 12.19 -8.58 0.02
C ARG A 180 11.63 -9.30 1.26
N PRO A 181 12.15 -9.01 2.46
CA PRO A 181 11.79 -9.74 3.66
C PRO A 181 10.39 -9.41 4.18
N ALA A 182 9.76 -10.40 4.82
CA ALA A 182 8.61 -10.13 5.67
C ALA A 182 9.05 -9.36 6.94
N ILE A 183 8.25 -8.37 7.34
CA ILE A 183 8.48 -7.55 8.54
C ILE A 183 7.33 -7.76 9.52
N VAL A 184 7.66 -8.30 10.70
CA VAL A 184 6.75 -8.30 11.85
C VAL A 184 7.19 -7.33 12.96
N GLY A 185 8.38 -6.74 12.81
CA GLY A 185 8.97 -5.76 13.71
C GLY A 185 10.44 -5.58 13.44
N VAL A 186 11.15 -4.91 14.34
CA VAL A 186 12.61 -4.84 14.37
C VAL A 186 13.06 -5.33 15.75
N PHE A 187 13.83 -6.41 15.75
CA PHE A 187 14.27 -7.13 16.94
C PHE A 187 15.80 -7.15 17.03
N THR A 188 16.33 -7.05 18.24
CA THR A 188 17.76 -7.07 18.53
C THR A 188 18.01 -7.73 19.89
N ASP A 189 19.18 -8.34 20.05
CA ASP A 189 19.68 -8.78 21.36
C ASP A 189 20.52 -7.67 22.03
N LEU A 190 20.81 -6.58 21.32
CA LEU A 190 21.57 -5.46 21.84
C LEU A 190 20.72 -4.63 22.81
N THR A 191 21.38 -4.03 23.80
CA THR A 191 20.72 -3.22 24.83
C THR A 191 21.47 -1.92 25.09
N GLY A 192 20.79 -0.93 25.67
CA GLY A 192 21.38 0.36 26.02
C GLY A 192 21.15 1.47 24.99
N PRO A 193 21.96 2.54 25.03
CA PRO A 193 21.87 3.65 24.08
C PRO A 193 22.15 3.21 22.65
N ALA A 194 21.41 3.77 21.68
CA ALA A 194 21.67 3.53 20.27
C ALA A 194 22.96 4.24 19.83
N PRO A 195 23.93 3.51 19.24
CA PRO A 195 25.17 4.12 18.75
C PRO A 195 24.91 4.98 17.50
N PRO A 196 25.74 6.01 17.26
CA PRO A 196 25.60 6.86 16.09
C PRO A 196 25.80 6.05 14.80
N GLY A 197 24.96 6.33 13.80
CA GLY A 197 25.01 5.67 12.49
C GLY A 197 24.28 4.32 12.40
N LEU A 198 23.76 3.79 13.50
CA LEU A 198 22.85 2.65 13.47
C LEU A 198 21.47 3.11 13.05
N THR A 199 21.03 2.70 11.86
CA THR A 199 19.73 3.09 11.30
C THR A 199 19.08 1.93 10.58
N PHE A 200 17.76 1.94 10.61
CA PHE A 200 16.88 1.08 9.85
C PHE A 200 15.71 1.93 9.40
N SER A 201 15.36 1.84 8.12
CA SER A 201 14.21 2.52 7.53
C SER A 201 13.54 1.57 6.54
N ALA A 202 12.25 1.31 6.74
CA ALA A 202 11.42 0.57 5.79
C ALA A 202 10.24 1.42 5.34
N THR A 203 10.06 1.56 4.03
CA THR A 203 8.87 2.20 3.44
C THR A 203 7.75 1.18 3.35
N ILE A 204 6.71 1.36 4.15
CA ILE A 204 5.57 0.43 4.23
C ILE A 204 4.71 0.59 2.97
N ASP A 205 4.20 -0.52 2.44
CA ASP A 205 3.26 -0.47 1.32
C ASP A 205 1.88 -0.01 1.78
N THR A 206 1.60 1.29 1.60
CA THR A 206 0.31 1.90 1.92
C THR A 206 -0.50 2.26 0.68
N ARG A 207 -0.28 1.60 -0.46
CA ARG A 207 -0.91 1.97 -1.75
C ARG A 207 -2.44 2.01 -1.72
N PHE A 208 -3.06 1.29 -0.80
CA PHE A 208 -4.51 1.24 -0.62
C PHE A 208 -5.03 2.27 0.39
N SER A 209 -4.16 2.91 1.18
CA SER A 209 -4.53 3.95 2.15
C SER A 209 -4.54 5.33 1.48
N THR A 210 -5.60 5.60 0.72
CA THR A 210 -5.74 6.83 -0.08
C THR A 210 -7.03 7.58 0.23
N LYS A 211 -7.04 8.87 -0.09
CA LYS A 211 -8.23 9.73 -0.09
C LYS A 211 -8.34 10.46 -1.43
N PRO A 212 -9.55 10.74 -1.95
CA PRO A 212 -9.70 11.51 -3.18
C PRO A 212 -9.13 12.92 -3.00
N THR A 213 -8.50 13.45 -4.05
CA THR A 213 -8.19 14.89 -4.13
C THR A 213 -9.50 15.70 -4.22
N ALA A 214 -9.44 17.00 -3.94
CA ALA A 214 -10.59 17.90 -4.15
C ALA A 214 -11.12 17.83 -5.60
N LEU A 215 -10.21 17.72 -6.58
CA LEU A 215 -10.57 17.54 -7.99
C LEU A 215 -11.34 16.24 -8.23
N LYS A 216 -10.83 15.10 -7.73
CA LYS A 216 -11.49 13.80 -7.87
C LYS A 216 -12.86 13.80 -7.18
N LEU A 217 -12.95 14.36 -5.98
CA LEU A 217 -14.20 14.46 -5.24
C LEU A 217 -15.22 15.33 -5.99
N ALA A 218 -14.81 16.50 -6.49
CA ALA A 218 -15.68 17.37 -7.28
C ALA A 218 -16.18 16.67 -8.56
N ALA A 219 -15.30 15.97 -9.28
CA ALA A 219 -15.68 15.22 -10.47
C ALA A 219 -16.71 14.11 -10.15
N MET A 220 -16.53 13.38 -9.05
CA MET A 220 -17.48 12.37 -8.60
C MET A 220 -18.86 12.99 -8.30
N LEU A 221 -18.90 14.08 -7.53
CA LEU A 221 -20.15 14.74 -7.16
C LEU A 221 -20.86 15.33 -8.39
N LEU A 222 -20.11 15.96 -9.29
CA LEU A 222 -20.63 16.51 -10.54
C LEU A 222 -21.13 15.41 -11.48
N ALA A 223 -20.43 14.26 -11.57
CA ALA A 223 -20.88 13.13 -12.36
C ALA A 223 -22.23 12.59 -11.85
N ILE A 224 -22.38 12.43 -10.53
CA ILE A 224 -23.62 11.99 -9.90
C ILE A 224 -24.74 13.00 -10.16
N ALA A 225 -24.50 14.29 -9.94
CA ALA A 225 -25.48 15.34 -10.16
C ALA A 225 -25.90 15.43 -11.64
N ALA A 226 -24.95 15.40 -12.58
CA ALA A 226 -25.22 15.43 -14.01
C ALA A 226 -26.01 14.22 -14.47
N THR A 227 -25.71 13.04 -13.93
CA THR A 227 -26.48 11.81 -14.18
C THR A 227 -27.92 11.94 -13.68
N ALA A 228 -28.12 12.47 -12.46
CA ALA A 228 -29.46 12.71 -11.92
C ALA A 228 -30.26 13.70 -12.79
N VAL A 229 -29.61 14.79 -13.26
CA VAL A 229 -30.23 15.77 -14.17
C VAL A 229 -30.58 15.14 -15.52
N ALA A 230 -29.70 14.30 -16.07
CA ALA A 230 -29.95 13.58 -17.32
C ALA A 230 -31.15 12.63 -17.20
N LEU A 231 -31.23 11.86 -16.12
CA LEU A 231 -32.35 10.96 -15.84
C LEU A 231 -33.65 11.71 -15.60
N ALA A 232 -33.62 12.85 -14.91
CA ALA A 232 -34.79 13.70 -14.72
C ALA A 232 -35.29 14.30 -16.05
N GLY A 233 -34.36 14.70 -16.93
CA GLY A 233 -34.66 15.16 -18.28
C GLY A 233 -35.27 14.06 -19.15
N LEU A 234 -34.67 12.86 -19.13
CA LEU A 234 -35.18 11.68 -19.82
C LEU A 234 -36.59 11.32 -19.33
N TRP A 235 -36.80 11.27 -18.02
CA TRP A 235 -38.12 11.02 -17.41
C TRP A 235 -39.17 12.03 -17.87
N ARG A 236 -38.82 13.32 -18.01
CA ARG A 236 -39.76 14.33 -18.53
C ARG A 236 -40.10 14.08 -20.00
N LEU A 237 -39.13 13.66 -20.82
CA LEU A 237 -39.36 13.33 -22.22
C LEU A 237 -40.24 12.08 -22.37
N ASP A 238 -40.01 11.04 -21.57
CA ASP A 238 -40.82 9.81 -21.59
C ASP A 238 -42.30 10.06 -21.24
N ARG A 239 -42.58 11.10 -20.44
CA ARG A 239 -43.97 11.50 -20.12
C ARG A 239 -44.73 12.12 -21.29
N LEU A 240 -44.08 12.43 -22.40
CA LEU A 240 -44.73 12.91 -23.63
C LEU A 240 -45.55 11.81 -24.31
N ASP A 241 -45.25 10.54 -24.06
CA ASP A 241 -45.99 9.40 -24.61
C ASP A 241 -47.42 9.25 -24.06
N GLY A 242 -47.87 10.18 -23.19
CA GLY A 242 -49.23 10.23 -22.63
C GLY A 242 -49.51 9.16 -21.57
N ARG A 243 -48.60 8.18 -21.39
CA ARG A 243 -48.70 7.15 -20.36
C ARG A 243 -48.35 7.74 -19.00
N ARG A 244 -49.33 7.83 -18.11
CA ARG A 244 -49.13 8.27 -16.72
C ARG A 244 -49.01 7.07 -15.80
N MET A 245 -48.11 7.15 -14.82
CA MET A 245 -48.08 6.21 -13.71
C MET A 245 -49.40 6.33 -12.94
N HIS A 246 -50.29 5.34 -13.06
CA HIS A 246 -51.60 5.39 -12.42
C HIS A 246 -51.52 5.09 -10.90
N SER A 247 -50.60 4.23 -10.48
CA SER A 247 -50.35 3.90 -9.07
C SER A 247 -48.88 3.57 -8.84
N LEU A 248 -48.28 4.09 -7.77
CA LEU A 248 -46.89 3.75 -7.38
C LEU A 248 -46.76 2.30 -6.91
N ILE A 249 -47.79 1.77 -6.24
CA ILE A 249 -47.84 0.39 -5.75
C ILE A 249 -48.94 -0.33 -6.53
N PRO A 250 -48.61 -1.28 -7.42
CA PRO A 250 -49.59 -2.10 -8.11
C PRO A 250 -50.44 -2.89 -7.10
N GLN A 251 -51.72 -3.13 -7.40
CA GLN A 251 -52.61 -3.87 -6.48
C GLN A 251 -52.08 -5.26 -6.11
N ARG A 252 -51.39 -5.95 -7.03
CA ARG A 252 -50.76 -7.27 -6.79
C ARG A 252 -49.63 -7.24 -5.74
N TRP A 253 -49.08 -6.07 -5.41
CA TRP A 253 -48.06 -5.90 -4.35
C TRP A 253 -48.69 -5.75 -2.95
N ARG A 254 -50.02 -5.60 -2.87
CA ARG A 254 -50.75 -5.46 -1.60
C ARG A 254 -51.20 -6.80 -1.02
N THR A 255 -51.02 -7.91 -1.73
CA THR A 255 -51.40 -9.24 -1.29
C THR A 255 -50.18 -10.03 -0.84
N PHE A 256 -50.28 -10.69 0.30
CA PHE A 256 -49.26 -11.59 0.83
C PHE A 256 -49.74 -13.04 0.68
N THR A 257 -48.96 -13.88 0.01
CA THR A 257 -49.36 -15.26 -0.33
C THR A 257 -48.63 -16.29 0.53
N ALA A 258 -49.13 -17.54 0.54
CA ALA A 258 -48.45 -18.65 1.21
C ALA A 258 -47.06 -18.94 0.62
N VAL A 259 -46.85 -18.64 -0.67
CA VAL A 259 -45.53 -18.74 -1.31
C VAL A 259 -44.58 -17.69 -0.74
N ASP A 260 -45.03 -16.44 -0.59
CA ASP A 260 -44.24 -15.37 0.04
C ASP A 260 -43.85 -15.75 1.48
N PHE A 261 -44.80 -16.29 2.25
CA PHE A 261 -44.53 -16.79 3.60
C PHE A 261 -43.47 -17.90 3.61
N THR A 262 -43.56 -18.85 2.69
CA THR A 262 -42.65 -20.00 2.62
C THR A 262 -41.24 -19.54 2.25
N VAL A 263 -41.11 -18.67 1.25
CA VAL A 263 -39.82 -18.12 0.81
C VAL A 263 -39.18 -17.29 1.91
N VAL A 264 -39.94 -16.37 2.52
CA VAL A 264 -39.42 -15.53 3.62
C VAL A 264 -39.02 -16.39 4.82
N SER A 265 -39.82 -17.38 5.20
CA SER A 265 -39.50 -18.28 6.32
C SER A 265 -38.26 -19.14 6.03
N ALA A 266 -38.10 -19.64 4.81
CA ALA A 266 -36.93 -20.41 4.41
C ALA A 266 -35.63 -19.57 4.38
N PHE A 267 -35.71 -18.26 4.12
CA PHE A 267 -34.54 -17.37 4.25
C PHE A 267 -34.23 -16.97 5.69
N LEU A 268 -35.18 -17.16 6.62
CA LEU A 268 -35.01 -16.84 8.05
C LEU A 268 -34.49 -18.02 8.88
N VAL A 269 -34.67 -19.25 8.42
CA VAL A 269 -34.17 -20.49 9.05
C VAL A 269 -32.83 -20.89 8.46
#